data_AF-A0AAN6N855-F1
#
_entry.id   AF-A0AAN6N855-F1
#
_cell.length_a   1.000
_cell.length_b   1.000
_cell.length_c   1.000
_cell.angle_alpha   90.00
_cell.angle_beta   90.00
_cell.angle_gamma   90.00
#
_symmetry.space_group_name_H-M   'P 1'
#
loop_
_entity.id
_entity.type
_entity.pdbx_description
1 polymer ?
#
loop_
_entity_poly.entity_id
_entity_poly.type
_entity_poly.pdbx_seq_one_letter_code
_entity_poly.pdbx_strand_id
1 'polypeptide(L)'
;MSLVRSITWLVISWTGWAVVAAVLVASGDPGTPIAFVAFSALWVSAVLLALVSSSACRDHAKQWPSSLKQRVYSPVAQKPTGTTQYSHNLGNTVITLVITTAVLPALCWHSWYPERNRHVIILERDTVAYFPSFTLFQRADWTSQAILGVSATPKCFLGWHDETAADCSIARDGLIFPCNCAGNWADSIRDFEWQNTSYRALTFTSSENTVSLSPTFRMIAQAFFTYDSSKSLADSSVILSPSLFIAVHDPTPSLEEALKNGYTRMVLINANGVTAINLGLDYREARGRTPAYDYQLTISPIPSNTLECDVSAPGGASGSCFLSLFLQFPSFERQVSRQDIAMKWQDAASLAGSWFALFQLAGWIASGSAWHT
;
A
#
# COMPACT_ATOMS: atom_id res chain seq x y z
N MET A 1 3.22 -14.40 -55.36
CA MET A 1 3.49 -13.01 -54.88
C MET A 1 2.60 -12.55 -53.71
N SER A 2 1.58 -13.29 -53.25
CA SER A 2 0.64 -12.84 -52.21
C SER A 2 1.09 -13.07 -50.76
N LEU A 3 1.80 -14.16 -50.47
CA LEU A 3 2.20 -14.53 -49.10
C LEU A 3 3.18 -13.53 -48.46
N VAL A 4 4.20 -13.12 -49.23
CA VAL A 4 5.24 -12.17 -48.77
C VAL A 4 4.62 -10.83 -48.39
N ARG A 5 3.69 -10.31 -49.21
CA ARG A 5 2.97 -9.05 -48.94
C ARG A 5 2.10 -9.15 -47.69
N SER A 6 1.35 -10.23 -47.50
CA SER A 6 0.53 -10.42 -46.29
C SER A 6 1.37 -10.46 -45.02
N ILE A 7 2.54 -11.13 -45.05
CA ILE A 7 3.47 -11.16 -43.92
C ILE A 7 4.05 -9.76 -43.67
N THR A 8 4.38 -8.99 -44.71
CA THR A 8 4.90 -7.62 -44.53
C THR A 8 3.88 -6.71 -43.84
N TRP A 9 2.61 -6.78 -44.23
CA TRP A 9 1.55 -5.98 -43.61
C TRP A 9 1.27 -6.37 -42.16
N LEU A 10 1.33 -7.67 -41.85
CA LEU A 10 1.16 -8.16 -40.49
C LEU A 10 2.32 -7.71 -39.60
N VAL A 11 3.56 -7.74 -40.12
CA VAL A 11 4.75 -7.25 -39.42
C VAL A 11 4.71 -5.73 -39.22
N ILE A 12 4.28 -4.94 -40.22
CA ILE A 12 4.14 -3.47 -40.11
C ILE A 12 3.05 -3.10 -39.09
N SER A 13 1.92 -3.81 -39.12
CA SER A 13 0.83 -3.64 -38.14
C SER A 13 1.32 -3.92 -36.72
N TRP A 14 2.04 -5.03 -36.53
CA TRP A 14 2.58 -5.42 -35.22
C TRP A 14 3.68 -4.49 -34.72
N THR A 15 4.59 -4.06 -35.60
CA THR A 15 5.66 -3.11 -35.22
C THR A 15 5.09 -1.72 -34.91
N GLY A 16 4.10 -1.25 -35.67
CA GLY A 16 3.40 0.00 -35.35
C GLY A 16 2.73 -0.04 -33.97
N TRP A 17 2.06 -1.16 -33.65
CA TRP A 17 1.44 -1.35 -32.34
C TRP A 17 2.46 -1.49 -31.21
N ALA A 18 3.54 -2.24 -31.44
CA ALA A 18 4.62 -2.39 -30.46
C ALA A 18 5.30 -1.05 -30.15
N VAL A 19 5.46 -0.17 -31.15
CA VAL A 19 6.02 1.17 -30.96
C VAL A 19 5.05 2.07 -30.18
N VAL A 20 3.75 2.06 -30.49
CA VAL A 20 2.75 2.83 -29.72
C VAL A 20 2.66 2.35 -28.28
N ALA A 21 2.64 1.04 -28.06
CA ALA A 21 2.68 0.44 -26.72
C ALA A 21 3.98 0.79 -25.98
N ALA A 22 5.14 0.72 -26.65
CA ALA A 22 6.43 1.09 -26.06
C ALA A 22 6.53 2.58 -25.71
N VAL A 23 5.99 3.48 -26.54
CA VAL A 23 5.96 4.92 -26.26
C VAL A 23 5.03 5.25 -25.09
N LEU A 24 3.91 4.54 -24.96
CA LEU A 24 3.00 4.68 -23.81
C LEU A 24 3.61 4.14 -22.51
N VAL A 25 4.43 3.11 -22.58
CA VAL A 25 5.15 2.54 -21.43
C VAL A 25 6.37 3.41 -21.05
N ALA A 26 7.10 3.93 -22.04
CA ALA A 26 8.34 4.68 -21.82
C ALA A 26 8.13 6.15 -21.41
N SER A 27 6.97 6.74 -21.73
CA SER A 27 6.74 8.16 -21.45
C SER A 27 6.54 8.49 -19.98
N GLY A 28 6.29 7.51 -19.11
CA GLY A 28 6.27 7.67 -17.64
C GLY A 28 5.21 8.62 -17.06
N ASP A 29 4.60 9.46 -17.89
CA ASP A 29 3.65 10.50 -17.52
C ASP A 29 2.67 10.74 -18.69
N PRO A 30 1.47 10.14 -18.67
CA PRO A 30 0.50 10.22 -19.76
C PRO A 30 -0.45 11.38 -19.49
N GLY A 31 0.10 12.59 -19.53
CA GLY A 31 -0.64 13.83 -19.43
C GLY A 31 -1.42 14.10 -20.72
N THR A 32 -2.55 13.40 -20.88
CA THR A 32 -3.80 13.76 -21.56
C THR A 32 -4.31 12.65 -22.50
N PRO A 33 -5.59 12.26 -22.38
CA PRO A 33 -6.27 11.41 -23.38
C PRO A 33 -6.20 11.97 -24.81
N ILE A 34 -5.91 13.26 -24.95
CA ILE A 34 -5.68 13.95 -26.23
C ILE A 34 -4.48 13.35 -26.97
N ALA A 35 -3.37 13.04 -26.28
CA ALA A 35 -2.21 12.44 -26.91
C ALA A 35 -2.52 11.04 -27.45
N PHE A 36 -3.25 10.22 -26.68
CA PHE A 36 -3.66 8.88 -27.11
C PHE A 36 -4.61 8.94 -28.32
N VAL A 37 -5.59 9.84 -28.30
CA VAL A 37 -6.52 10.05 -29.41
C VAL A 37 -5.78 10.59 -30.64
N ALA A 38 -4.85 11.53 -30.46
CA ALA A 38 -4.07 12.11 -31.56
C ALA A 38 -3.16 11.07 -32.22
N PHE A 39 -2.46 10.24 -31.43
CA PHE A 39 -1.65 9.15 -31.97
C PHE A 39 -2.50 8.07 -32.65
N SER A 40 -3.64 7.70 -32.07
CA SER A 40 -4.57 6.73 -32.67
C SER A 40 -5.13 7.25 -33.99
N ALA A 41 -5.51 8.54 -34.05
CA ALA A 41 -6.02 9.20 -35.25
C ALA A 41 -4.93 9.34 -36.34
N LEU A 42 -3.70 9.70 -35.96
CA LEU A 42 -2.57 9.75 -36.89
C LEU A 42 -2.24 8.37 -37.45
N TRP A 43 -2.27 7.33 -36.62
CA TRP A 43 -1.99 5.97 -37.04
C TRP A 43 -3.09 5.43 -37.98
N VAL A 44 -4.36 5.63 -37.66
CA VAL A 44 -5.47 5.29 -38.57
C VAL A 44 -5.37 6.05 -39.87
N SER A 45 -5.06 7.34 -39.83
CA SER A 45 -4.88 8.15 -41.03
C SER A 45 -3.73 7.64 -41.88
N ALA A 46 -2.61 7.25 -41.27
CA ALA A 46 -1.45 6.70 -41.97
C ALA A 46 -1.74 5.32 -42.58
N VAL A 47 -2.44 4.43 -41.87
CA VAL A 47 -2.84 3.11 -42.36
C VAL A 47 -3.86 3.24 -43.49
N LEU A 48 -4.85 4.12 -43.34
CA LEU A 48 -5.82 4.41 -44.41
C LEU A 48 -5.13 5.04 -45.63
N LEU A 49 -4.20 6.00 -45.45
CA LEU A 49 -3.43 6.58 -46.56
C LEU A 49 -2.56 5.53 -47.25
N ALA A 50 -1.94 4.62 -46.50
CA ALA A 50 -1.14 3.54 -47.06
C ALA A 50 -2.00 2.55 -47.85
N LEU A 51 -3.22 2.24 -47.37
CA LEU A 51 -4.18 1.41 -48.09
C LEU A 51 -4.70 2.09 -49.36
N VAL A 52 -5.07 3.37 -49.28
CA VAL A 52 -5.54 4.17 -50.42
C VAL A 52 -4.43 4.33 -51.46
N SER A 53 -3.21 4.70 -51.05
CA SER A 53 -2.07 4.81 -51.96
C SER A 53 -1.69 3.46 -52.60
N SER A 54 -1.83 2.34 -51.89
CA SER A 54 -1.61 1.00 -52.47
C SER A 54 -2.68 0.59 -53.51
N SER A 55 -3.88 1.16 -53.41
CA SER A 55 -4.95 1.00 -54.41
C SER A 55 -4.79 1.98 -55.59
N ALA A 56 -4.45 3.25 -55.32
CA ALA A 56 -4.19 4.28 -56.31
C ALA A 56 -2.95 3.99 -57.18
N CYS A 57 -1.85 3.47 -56.60
CA CYS A 57 -0.69 2.99 -57.35
C CYS A 57 -1.03 1.81 -58.26
N ARG A 58 -2.09 1.05 -57.95
CA ARG A 58 -2.56 -0.08 -58.78
C ARG A 58 -3.38 0.40 -59.98
N ASP A 59 -4.07 1.52 -59.87
CA ASP A 59 -4.82 2.13 -60.98
C ASP A 59 -3.96 3.04 -61.87
N HIS A 60 -2.92 3.68 -61.33
CA HIS A 60 -1.94 4.42 -62.14
C HIS A 60 -1.13 3.54 -63.11
N ALA A 61 -1.01 2.24 -62.83
CA ALA A 61 -0.40 1.27 -63.74
C ALA A 61 -1.23 1.01 -65.02
N LYS A 62 -2.50 1.43 -65.07
CA LYS A 62 -3.38 1.27 -66.24
C LYS A 62 -3.26 2.40 -67.26
N GLN A 63 -2.70 3.56 -66.89
CA GLN A 63 -2.59 4.76 -67.75
C GLN A 63 -1.26 4.92 -68.49
N TRP A 64 -0.37 3.92 -68.44
CA TRP A 64 0.88 4.00 -69.21
C TRP A 64 0.61 3.94 -70.72
N PRO A 65 1.15 4.90 -71.51
CA PRO A 65 1.02 4.88 -72.97
C PRO A 65 1.60 3.58 -73.54
N SER A 66 0.87 3.01 -74.50
CA SER A 66 1.10 1.70 -75.11
C SER A 66 2.45 1.55 -75.82
N SER A 67 3.21 2.63 -76.03
CA SER A 67 4.54 2.60 -76.64
C SER A 67 5.66 2.07 -75.74
N LEU A 68 5.44 1.95 -74.42
CA LEU A 68 6.41 1.37 -73.48
C LEU A 68 6.11 -0.09 -73.09
N LYS A 69 4.99 -0.66 -73.53
CA LYS A 69 4.60 -2.05 -73.19
C LYS A 69 5.33 -3.13 -73.99
N GLN A 70 6.12 -2.77 -75.01
CA GLN A 70 6.61 -3.73 -76.00
C GLN A 70 8.04 -4.25 -75.80
N ARG A 71 8.73 -3.94 -74.69
CA ARG A 71 10.09 -4.47 -74.44
C ARG A 71 10.27 -5.47 -73.30
N VAL A 72 9.24 -5.84 -72.55
CA VAL A 72 9.46 -6.74 -71.39
C VAL A 72 8.50 -7.95 -71.29
N TYR A 73 7.42 -8.03 -72.07
CA TYR A 73 6.47 -9.15 -71.90
C TYR A 73 6.13 -9.87 -73.21
N SER A 74 6.69 -11.06 -73.36
CA SER A 74 6.10 -12.12 -74.18
C SER A 74 4.86 -12.69 -73.48
N PRO A 75 3.88 -13.26 -74.22
CA PRO A 75 2.54 -13.45 -73.72
C PRO A 75 2.39 -14.83 -73.06
N VAL A 76 2.04 -14.85 -71.78
CA VAL A 76 1.19 -15.92 -71.25
C VAL A 76 -0.19 -15.32 -71.09
N ALA A 77 -1.08 -15.73 -71.99
CA ALA A 77 -2.47 -15.34 -71.98
C ALA A 77 -3.13 -15.76 -70.66
N GLN A 78 -3.51 -14.78 -69.84
CA GLN A 78 -4.56 -14.94 -68.86
C GLN A 78 -5.67 -13.96 -69.19
N LYS A 79 -6.81 -14.54 -69.61
CA LYS A 79 -8.12 -13.86 -69.69
C LYS A 79 -8.36 -13.07 -68.40
N PRO A 80 -8.73 -11.78 -68.46
CA PRO A 80 -9.21 -11.08 -67.29
C PRO A 80 -10.68 -11.48 -67.06
N THR A 81 -10.90 -12.56 -66.33
CA THR A 81 -12.21 -12.89 -65.76
C THR A 81 -12.11 -12.81 -64.26
N GLY A 82 -12.95 -11.98 -63.65
CA GLY A 82 -13.18 -11.99 -62.21
C GLY A 82 -12.88 -10.66 -61.54
N THR A 83 -13.95 -10.01 -61.09
CA THR A 83 -13.97 -9.06 -59.97
C THR A 83 -12.96 -9.45 -58.91
N THR A 84 -12.04 -8.54 -58.58
CA THR A 84 -11.02 -8.72 -57.55
C THR A 84 -11.66 -9.04 -56.20
N GLN A 85 -11.73 -10.33 -55.86
CA GLN A 85 -12.00 -10.77 -54.49
C GLN A 85 -10.85 -10.25 -53.61
N TYR A 86 -11.18 -9.31 -52.72
CA TYR A 86 -10.33 -9.01 -51.59
C TYR A 86 -10.09 -10.31 -50.81
N SER A 87 -8.82 -10.64 -50.49
CA SER A 87 -8.57 -11.82 -49.67
C SER A 87 -9.24 -11.61 -48.32
N HIS A 88 -10.10 -12.55 -47.89
CA HIS A 88 -10.89 -12.45 -46.66
C HIS A 88 -10.03 -12.06 -45.43
N ASN A 89 -8.77 -12.48 -45.40
CA ASN A 89 -7.80 -12.15 -44.35
C ASN A 89 -7.44 -10.65 -44.28
N LEU A 90 -7.38 -9.94 -45.41
CA LEU A 90 -7.14 -8.51 -45.44
C LEU A 90 -8.37 -7.74 -44.94
N GLY A 91 -9.57 -8.16 -45.35
CA GLY A 91 -10.84 -7.56 -44.89
C GLY A 91 -11.00 -7.66 -43.37
N ASN A 92 -10.71 -8.83 -42.79
CA ASN A 92 -10.76 -9.03 -41.34
C ASN A 92 -9.79 -8.12 -40.59
N THR A 93 -8.55 -8.05 -41.08
CA THR A 93 -7.53 -7.23 -40.44
C THR A 93 -7.92 -5.76 -40.44
N VAL A 94 -8.49 -5.27 -41.55
CA VAL A 94 -8.99 -3.88 -41.65
C VAL A 94 -10.17 -3.65 -40.71
N ILE A 95 -11.15 -4.56 -40.66
CA ILE A 95 -12.31 -4.46 -39.77
C ILE A 95 -11.87 -4.48 -38.30
N THR A 96 -10.99 -5.41 -37.91
CA THR A 96 -10.43 -5.48 -36.55
C THR A 96 -9.73 -4.18 -36.19
N LEU A 97 -8.89 -3.63 -37.08
CA LEU A 97 -8.17 -2.39 -36.82
C LEU A 97 -9.13 -1.20 -36.67
N VAL A 98 -10.14 -1.08 -37.54
CA VAL A 98 -11.14 0.00 -37.45
C VAL A 98 -11.92 -0.08 -36.14
N ILE A 99 -12.42 -1.27 -35.77
CA ILE A 99 -13.17 -1.48 -34.53
C ILE A 99 -12.28 -1.19 -33.32
N THR A 100 -11.06 -1.73 -33.31
CA THR A 100 -10.09 -1.51 -32.23
C THR A 100 -9.78 -0.03 -32.05
N THR A 101 -9.64 0.73 -33.14
CA THR A 101 -9.31 2.16 -33.03
C THR A 101 -10.47 3.02 -32.55
N ALA A 102 -11.72 2.56 -32.69
CA ALA A 102 -12.86 3.25 -32.08
C ALA A 102 -13.06 2.83 -30.61
N VAL A 103 -12.97 1.53 -30.35
CA VAL A 103 -13.33 0.95 -29.05
C VAL A 103 -12.25 1.19 -27.99
N LEU A 104 -10.95 1.06 -28.31
CA LEU A 104 -9.91 1.25 -27.30
C LEU A 104 -9.84 2.69 -26.77
N PRO A 105 -9.93 3.76 -27.60
CA PRO A 105 -10.04 5.12 -27.08
C PRO A 105 -11.31 5.34 -26.26
N ALA A 106 -12.44 4.75 -26.65
CA ALA A 106 -13.69 4.85 -25.89
C ALA A 106 -13.57 4.17 -24.52
N LEU A 107 -12.97 2.97 -24.45
CA LEU A 107 -12.68 2.27 -23.19
C LEU A 107 -11.67 3.04 -22.34
N CYS A 108 -10.64 3.62 -22.98
CA CYS A 108 -9.66 4.45 -22.31
C CYS A 108 -10.33 5.68 -21.66
N TRP A 109 -11.21 6.36 -22.39
CA TRP A 109 -11.89 7.56 -21.92
C TRP A 109 -12.96 7.26 -20.85
N HIS A 110 -13.80 6.26 -21.07
CA HIS A 110 -14.97 6.00 -20.23
C HIS A 110 -14.72 5.04 -19.07
N SER A 111 -13.73 4.15 -19.16
CA SER A 111 -13.50 3.13 -18.14
C SER A 111 -12.10 3.24 -17.53
N TRP A 112 -11.05 3.19 -18.34
CA TRP A 112 -9.69 3.11 -17.79
C TRP A 112 -9.25 4.41 -17.14
N TYR A 113 -9.46 5.56 -17.77
CA TYR A 113 -9.05 6.84 -17.21
C TYR A 113 -9.77 7.17 -15.88
N PRO A 114 -11.09 7.00 -15.75
CA PRO A 114 -11.77 7.11 -14.46
C PRO A 114 -11.25 6.15 -13.40
N GLU A 115 -11.08 4.85 -13.72
CA GLU A 115 -10.59 3.86 -12.75
C GLU A 115 -9.12 4.07 -12.38
N ARG A 116 -8.29 4.61 -13.28
CA ARG A 116 -6.91 5.02 -12.98
C ARG A 116 -6.83 6.20 -12.01
N ASN A 117 -7.86 7.05 -11.97
CA ASN A 117 -7.97 8.16 -11.04
C ASN A 117 -8.76 7.82 -9.78
N ARG A 118 -9.31 6.60 -9.70
CA ARG A 118 -10.06 6.13 -8.54
C ARG A 118 -9.08 5.53 -7.52
N HIS A 119 -9.05 6.13 -6.35
CA HIS A 119 -8.31 5.59 -5.21
C HIS A 119 -9.08 4.44 -4.57
N VAL A 120 -8.39 3.34 -4.31
CA VAL A 120 -8.93 2.16 -3.63
C VAL A 120 -8.04 1.80 -2.45
N ILE A 121 -8.65 1.16 -1.45
CA ILE A 121 -7.93 0.58 -0.31
C ILE A 121 -7.89 -0.93 -0.55
N ILE A 122 -6.69 -1.47 -0.70
CA ILE A 122 -6.43 -2.90 -0.79
C ILE A 122 -6.12 -3.40 0.61
N LEU A 123 -6.78 -4.48 1.02
CA LEU A 123 -6.57 -5.15 2.30
C LEU A 123 -5.85 -6.48 2.05
N GLU A 124 -4.62 -6.59 2.50
CA GLU A 124 -3.83 -7.83 2.45
C GLU A 124 -3.57 -8.34 3.88
N ARG A 125 -3.24 -9.63 4.03
CA ARG A 125 -2.83 -10.21 5.32
C ARG A 125 -1.46 -10.84 5.21
N ASP A 126 -0.62 -10.59 6.20
CA ASP A 126 0.74 -11.16 6.30
C ASP A 126 1.12 -11.33 7.78
N THR A 127 2.22 -12.01 8.10
CA THR A 127 2.65 -12.30 9.48
C THR A 127 3.86 -11.45 9.89
N VAL A 128 3.80 -10.79 11.05
CA VAL A 128 4.90 -9.96 11.58
C VAL A 128 5.18 -10.30 13.03
N ALA A 129 6.45 -10.28 13.43
CA ALA A 129 6.88 -10.93 14.66
C ALA A 129 7.45 -9.99 15.74
N TYR A 130 7.14 -8.69 15.80
CA TYR A 130 7.76 -7.79 16.80
C TYR A 130 6.76 -7.03 17.67
N PHE A 131 7.15 -6.76 18.92
CA PHE A 131 6.39 -5.93 19.85
C PHE A 131 6.52 -4.44 19.51
N PRO A 132 5.50 -3.62 19.77
CA PRO A 132 5.55 -2.20 19.47
C PRO A 132 6.34 -1.43 20.54
N SER A 133 6.76 -0.22 20.19
CA SER A 133 7.14 0.76 21.20
C SER A 133 5.89 1.30 21.90
N PHE A 134 6.03 1.73 23.13
CA PHE A 134 4.95 2.42 23.82
C PHE A 134 5.50 3.51 24.72
N THR A 135 4.73 4.58 24.88
CA THR A 135 5.09 5.71 25.72
C THR A 135 4.02 5.93 26.76
N LEU A 136 4.46 6.08 28.00
CA LEU A 136 3.65 6.57 29.10
C LEU A 136 3.87 8.06 29.24
N PHE A 137 2.81 8.84 29.38
CA PHE A 137 2.91 10.28 29.53
C PHE A 137 1.92 10.85 30.52
N GLN A 138 2.36 11.89 31.19
CA GLN A 138 1.54 12.76 32.02
C GLN A 138 1.52 14.16 31.41
N ARG A 139 0.45 14.90 31.65
CA ARG A 139 0.45 16.33 31.37
C ARG A 139 1.37 17.04 32.37
N ALA A 140 2.13 18.02 31.90
CA ALA A 140 3.02 18.79 32.76
C ALA A 140 2.27 19.83 33.61
N ASP A 141 1.13 20.32 33.10
CA ASP A 141 0.29 21.35 33.73
C ASP A 141 -0.82 20.78 34.63
N TRP A 142 -1.06 19.47 34.59
CA TRP A 142 -2.15 18.82 35.31
C TRP A 142 -1.61 17.90 36.42
N THR A 143 -1.71 18.33 37.67
CA THR A 143 -1.06 17.64 38.80
C THR A 143 -1.92 16.58 39.47
N SER A 144 -3.19 16.43 39.08
CA SER A 144 -4.06 15.33 39.52
C SER A 144 -3.76 13.98 38.84
N GLN A 145 -2.64 13.86 38.13
CA GLN A 145 -2.20 12.63 37.47
C GLN A 145 -1.08 11.94 38.25
N ALA A 146 -0.81 10.68 37.92
CA ALA A 146 0.40 10.02 38.39
C ALA A 146 1.64 10.76 37.88
N ILE A 147 2.63 10.91 38.75
CA ILE A 147 3.89 11.59 38.45
C ILE A 147 4.93 10.53 38.10
N LEU A 148 5.23 10.40 36.81
CA LEU A 148 6.32 9.60 36.26
C LEU A 148 7.65 10.03 36.88
N GLY A 149 8.39 9.02 37.33
CA GLY A 149 9.74 9.15 37.84
C GLY A 149 10.60 7.99 37.35
N VAL A 150 11.91 8.23 37.26
CA VAL A 150 12.92 7.20 36.98
C VAL A 150 13.66 6.76 38.25
N SER A 151 13.14 7.14 39.43
CA SER A 151 13.75 6.80 40.74
C SER A 151 13.75 5.30 41.03
N ALA A 152 12.77 4.57 40.49
CA ALA A 152 12.75 3.12 40.46
C ALA A 152 12.91 2.65 39.02
N THR A 153 13.75 1.64 38.81
CA THR A 153 14.04 1.10 37.48
C THR A 153 12.82 0.40 36.90
N PRO A 154 12.29 0.86 35.76
CA PRO A 154 11.19 0.18 35.08
C PRO A 154 11.57 -1.27 34.75
N LYS A 155 10.58 -2.17 34.75
CA LYS A 155 10.79 -3.59 34.42
C LYS A 155 10.15 -3.94 33.09
N CYS A 156 10.70 -4.92 32.39
CA CYS A 156 10.10 -5.47 31.18
C CYS A 156 10.51 -6.93 31.01
N PHE A 157 9.54 -7.79 30.70
CA PHE A 157 9.72 -9.21 30.44
C PHE A 157 8.93 -9.64 29.20
N LEU A 158 9.57 -10.43 28.35
CA LEU A 158 8.90 -11.14 27.25
C LEU A 158 8.58 -12.55 27.72
N GLY A 159 7.29 -12.90 27.76
CA GLY A 159 6.79 -14.17 28.26
C GLY A 159 6.27 -14.08 29.69
N TRP A 160 6.63 -15.04 30.54
CA TRP A 160 6.33 -15.01 31.97
C TRP A 160 7.33 -14.12 32.71
N HIS A 161 6.92 -13.58 33.86
CA HIS A 161 7.79 -12.79 34.70
C HIS A 161 8.91 -13.65 35.29
N ASP A 162 10.16 -13.27 35.04
CA ASP A 162 11.36 -13.89 35.60
C ASP A 162 12.46 -12.83 35.70
N GLU A 163 12.80 -12.41 36.92
CA GLU A 163 13.84 -11.40 37.17
C GLU A 163 15.26 -11.90 36.90
N THR A 164 15.43 -13.22 36.83
CA THR A 164 16.74 -13.87 36.58
C THR A 164 16.98 -14.16 35.11
N ALA A 165 15.99 -13.90 34.26
CA ALA A 165 16.09 -14.11 32.82
C ALA A 165 17.17 -13.23 32.19
N ALA A 166 17.88 -13.78 31.21
CA ALA A 166 18.88 -13.05 30.44
C ALA A 166 18.24 -11.91 29.62
N ASP A 167 19.04 -10.91 29.28
CA ASP A 167 18.61 -9.82 28.39
C ASP A 167 18.20 -10.38 27.01
N CYS A 168 17.07 -9.91 26.48
CA CYS A 168 16.57 -10.33 25.18
C CYS A 168 17.59 -10.08 24.04
N SER A 169 18.51 -9.13 24.18
CA SER A 169 19.59 -8.86 23.22
C SER A 169 20.66 -9.96 23.12
N ILE A 170 20.81 -10.77 24.17
CA ILE A 170 21.80 -11.86 24.25
C ILE A 170 21.21 -13.17 23.74
N ALA A 171 19.87 -13.32 23.73
CA ALA A 171 19.16 -14.54 23.34
C ALA A 171 19.12 -14.83 21.82
N ARG A 172 20.16 -14.43 21.05
CA ARG A 172 20.17 -14.42 19.58
C ARG A 172 20.19 -15.79 18.90
N ASP A 173 20.58 -16.87 19.59
CA ASP A 173 20.79 -18.20 18.98
C ASP A 173 19.74 -19.26 19.36
N GLY A 174 18.49 -18.82 19.51
CA GLY A 174 17.34 -19.65 19.85
C GLY A 174 16.48 -18.88 20.84
N LEU A 175 15.18 -18.76 20.55
CA LEU A 175 14.20 -17.99 21.31
C LEU A 175 14.09 -18.50 22.76
N ILE A 176 15.02 -18.10 23.63
CA ILE A 176 14.99 -18.39 25.07
C ILE A 176 14.01 -17.39 25.69
N PHE A 177 12.78 -17.83 25.85
CA PHE A 177 11.79 -17.14 26.68
C PHE A 177 11.63 -17.89 28.01
N PRO A 178 11.43 -17.18 29.13
CA PRO A 178 11.32 -15.73 29.24
C PRO A 178 12.66 -15.00 29.06
N CYS A 179 12.62 -13.74 28.62
CA CYS A 179 13.79 -12.84 28.56
C CYS A 179 13.46 -11.46 29.14
N ASN A 180 14.49 -10.77 29.61
CA ASN A 180 14.40 -9.44 30.21
C ASN A 180 14.61 -8.35 29.13
N CYS A 181 13.67 -7.40 29.04
CA CYS A 181 13.71 -6.28 28.11
C CYS A 181 13.81 -4.92 28.82
N ALA A 182 14.19 -4.88 30.10
CA ALA A 182 14.21 -3.65 30.90
C ALA A 182 15.18 -2.59 30.31
N GLY A 183 16.25 -3.01 29.63
CA GLY A 183 17.21 -2.11 28.97
C GLY A 183 16.63 -1.29 27.81
N ASN A 184 15.41 -1.58 27.36
CA ASN A 184 14.72 -0.83 26.30
C ASN A 184 13.95 0.39 26.82
N TRP A 185 13.82 0.55 28.14
CA TRP A 185 13.23 1.75 28.73
C TRP A 185 14.18 2.95 28.61
N ALA A 186 13.62 4.14 28.41
CA ALA A 186 14.40 5.36 28.42
C ALA A 186 14.97 5.67 29.83
N ASP A 187 16.23 6.07 29.89
CA ASP A 187 16.92 6.40 31.14
C ASP A 187 16.42 7.71 31.79
N SER A 188 15.64 8.51 31.07
CA SER A 188 15.17 9.81 31.51
C SER A 188 13.77 10.11 31.01
N ILE A 189 13.04 10.90 31.80
CA ILE A 189 11.77 11.49 31.38
C ILE A 189 12.06 12.59 30.36
N ARG A 190 11.42 12.52 29.20
CA ARG A 190 11.55 13.53 28.14
C ARG A 190 10.28 14.36 28.05
N ASP A 191 10.45 15.66 27.87
CA ASP A 191 9.33 16.55 27.64
C ASP A 191 9.06 16.66 26.13
N PHE A 192 7.78 16.69 25.76
CA PHE A 192 7.35 16.92 24.39
C PHE A 192 6.07 17.76 24.37
N GLU A 193 5.80 18.42 23.24
CA GLU A 193 4.63 19.25 23.07
C GLU A 193 3.67 18.65 22.03
N TRP A 194 2.39 18.57 22.39
CA TRP A 194 1.35 18.09 21.49
C TRP A 194 0.08 18.89 21.68
N GLN A 195 -0.50 19.39 20.58
CA GLN A 195 -1.70 20.25 20.60
C GLN A 195 -1.60 21.42 21.60
N ASN A 196 -0.46 22.15 21.58
CA ASN A 196 -0.15 23.27 22.47
C ASN A 196 -0.19 22.93 23.97
N THR A 197 0.03 21.65 24.31
CA THR A 197 0.10 21.17 25.70
C THR A 197 1.42 20.43 25.89
N SER A 198 2.10 20.69 27.00
CA SER A 198 3.35 20.02 27.36
C SER A 198 3.09 18.73 28.14
N TYR A 199 3.83 17.69 27.78
CA TYR A 199 3.75 16.37 28.37
C TYR A 199 5.13 15.91 28.80
N ARG A 200 5.17 15.15 29.90
CA ARG A 200 6.37 14.44 30.37
C ARG A 200 6.21 12.98 30.02
N ALA A 201 7.18 12.39 29.34
CA ALA A 201 7.09 11.06 28.74
C ALA A 201 8.20 10.12 29.21
N LEU A 202 7.81 8.86 29.44
CA LEU A 202 8.71 7.72 29.60
C LEU A 202 8.42 6.72 28.49
N THR A 203 9.38 6.52 27.58
CA THR A 203 9.22 5.66 26.41
C THR A 203 9.94 4.33 26.61
N PHE A 204 9.25 3.25 26.28
CA PHE A 204 9.84 1.96 25.99
C PHE A 204 10.06 1.84 24.47
N THR A 205 11.31 1.64 24.06
CA THR A 205 11.66 1.53 22.65
C THR A 205 11.83 0.06 22.26
N SER A 206 10.95 -0.43 21.40
CA SER A 206 11.09 -1.78 20.83
C SER A 206 12.38 -1.92 20.02
N SER A 207 12.97 -3.12 20.06
CA SER A 207 14.19 -3.46 19.31
C SER A 207 13.99 -4.74 18.51
N GLU A 208 14.91 -5.03 17.58
CA GLU A 208 14.89 -6.26 16.78
C GLU A 208 14.91 -7.54 17.63
N ASN A 209 15.31 -7.44 18.90
CA ASN A 209 15.33 -8.56 19.82
C ASN A 209 14.01 -8.73 20.60
N THR A 210 13.07 -7.79 20.47
CA THR A 210 11.73 -7.89 21.06
C THR A 210 10.74 -8.55 20.11
N VAL A 211 11.14 -9.71 19.60
CA VAL A 211 10.41 -10.49 18.62
C VAL A 211 9.68 -11.64 19.31
N SER A 212 8.48 -11.98 18.85
CA SER A 212 7.81 -13.22 19.21
C SER A 212 7.08 -13.81 18.01
N LEU A 213 7.18 -15.13 17.88
CA LEU A 213 6.56 -15.91 16.80
C LEU A 213 5.36 -16.74 17.29
N SER A 214 5.12 -16.77 18.61
CA SER A 214 4.07 -17.59 19.20
C SER A 214 2.79 -16.77 19.37
N PRO A 215 1.63 -17.21 18.83
CA PRO A 215 0.36 -16.55 19.11
C PRO A 215 0.12 -16.45 20.62
N THR A 216 -0.59 -15.41 21.07
CA THR A 216 -0.88 -15.14 22.50
C THR A 216 0.33 -14.85 23.37
N PHE A 217 1.51 -14.69 22.78
CA PHE A 217 2.69 -14.27 23.52
C PHE A 217 2.49 -12.85 24.06
N ARG A 218 3.02 -12.62 25.26
CA ARG A 218 2.81 -11.38 26.01
C ARG A 218 4.12 -10.72 26.39
N MET A 219 4.05 -9.41 26.49
CA MET A 219 5.05 -8.57 27.14
C MET A 219 4.45 -8.04 28.44
N ILE A 220 5.20 -8.20 29.52
CA ILE A 220 4.86 -7.66 30.83
C ILE A 220 5.80 -6.48 31.06
N ALA A 221 5.26 -5.28 31.18
CA ALA A 221 6.04 -4.07 31.45
C ALA A 221 5.57 -3.41 32.74
N GLN A 222 6.49 -2.85 33.51
CA GLN A 222 6.17 -2.17 34.76
C GLN A 222 6.86 -0.81 34.80
N ALA A 223 6.09 0.24 35.07
CA ALA A 223 6.59 1.59 35.27
C ALA A 223 6.23 2.08 36.67
N PHE A 224 7.07 2.94 37.24
CA PHE A 224 6.92 3.43 38.60
C PHE A 224 6.55 4.91 38.61
N PHE A 225 5.76 5.32 39.60
CA PHE A 225 5.29 6.69 39.74
C PHE A 225 5.00 7.04 41.21
N THR A 226 4.86 8.33 41.46
CA THR A 226 4.35 8.89 42.72
C THR A 226 3.02 9.59 42.48
N TYR A 227 2.27 9.84 43.54
CA TYR A 227 0.97 10.51 43.44
C TYR A 227 0.73 11.39 44.66
N ASP A 228 0.03 12.50 44.47
CA ASP A 228 -0.26 13.49 45.52
C ASP A 228 -1.77 13.71 45.57
N SER A 229 -2.44 13.04 46.52
CA SER A 229 -3.90 13.11 46.64
C SER A 229 -4.37 14.50 47.09
N SER A 230 -3.57 15.21 47.89
CA SER A 230 -3.87 16.57 48.32
C SER A 230 -3.89 17.55 47.15
N LYS A 231 -2.92 17.46 46.23
CA LYS A 231 -2.95 18.23 44.97
C LYS A 231 -4.10 17.83 44.07
N SER A 232 -4.38 16.54 43.95
CA SER A 232 -5.54 16.09 43.17
C SER A 232 -6.85 16.66 43.70
N LEU A 233 -7.03 16.70 45.01
CA LEU A 233 -8.20 17.28 45.65
C LEU A 233 -8.28 18.80 45.38
N ALA A 234 -7.16 19.50 45.45
CA ALA A 234 -7.11 20.93 45.18
C ALA A 234 -7.45 21.27 43.72
N ASP A 235 -6.91 20.50 42.76
CA ASP A 235 -7.08 20.73 41.32
C ASP A 235 -8.48 20.31 40.81
N SER A 236 -9.01 19.18 41.30
CA SER A 236 -10.22 18.56 40.74
C SER A 236 -11.42 18.52 41.69
N SER A 237 -11.29 19.08 42.90
CA SER A 237 -12.30 19.07 43.98
C SER A 237 -12.69 17.67 44.48
N VAL A 238 -12.07 16.61 43.95
CA VAL A 238 -12.23 15.22 44.36
C VAL A 238 -10.86 14.51 44.29
N ILE A 239 -10.67 13.43 45.03
CA ILE A 239 -9.46 12.61 44.88
C ILE A 239 -9.69 11.65 43.73
N LEU A 240 -8.98 11.84 42.62
CA LEU A 240 -9.05 10.96 41.45
C LEU A 240 -8.10 9.78 41.63
N SER A 241 -8.41 8.64 41.01
CA SER A 241 -7.40 7.58 40.92
C SER A 241 -6.22 8.05 40.07
N PRO A 242 -4.96 7.73 40.44
CA PRO A 242 -3.80 8.09 39.64
C PRO A 242 -3.93 7.52 38.23
N SER A 243 -3.77 8.38 37.24
CA SER A 243 -3.90 8.02 35.82
C SER A 243 -2.69 8.46 35.03
N LEU A 244 -2.35 7.71 33.99
CA LEU A 244 -1.35 8.03 32.98
C LEU A 244 -1.96 7.87 31.60
N PHE A 245 -1.50 8.64 30.64
CA PHE A 245 -1.79 8.33 29.25
C PHE A 245 -0.78 7.31 28.72
N ILE A 246 -1.24 6.49 27.78
CA ILE A 246 -0.42 5.57 27.01
C ILE A 246 -0.66 5.78 25.52
N ALA A 247 0.39 5.64 24.73
CA ALA A 247 0.36 5.57 23.27
C ALA A 247 1.24 4.40 22.84
N VAL A 248 0.69 3.54 22.00
CA VAL A 248 1.42 2.41 21.40
C VAL A 248 1.72 2.76 19.96
N HIS A 249 2.97 2.67 19.54
CA HIS A 249 3.39 3.12 18.22
C HIS A 249 4.53 2.27 17.66
N ASP A 250 4.69 2.37 16.34
CA ASP A 250 5.83 1.81 15.64
C ASP A 250 7.13 2.54 16.07
N PRO A 251 8.25 1.84 16.32
CA PRO A 251 9.54 2.49 16.56
C PRO A 251 10.07 3.34 15.38
N THR A 252 9.53 3.16 14.17
CA THR A 252 10.04 3.84 12.96
C THR A 252 9.79 5.37 12.97
N PRO A 253 8.55 5.88 13.16
CA PRO A 253 8.30 7.30 13.38
C PRO A 253 8.55 7.72 14.83
N SER A 254 8.85 9.00 15.05
CA SER A 254 8.83 9.57 16.41
C SER A 254 7.40 9.60 16.97
N LEU A 255 7.25 9.65 18.30
CA LEU A 255 5.92 9.74 18.95
C LEU A 255 5.10 10.94 18.43
N GLU A 256 5.74 12.10 18.29
CA GLU A 256 5.10 13.32 17.78
C GLU A 256 4.63 13.14 16.34
N GLU A 257 5.45 12.51 15.49
CA GLU A 257 5.08 12.22 14.11
C GLU A 257 3.93 11.19 14.04
N ALA A 258 3.97 10.16 14.88
CA ALA A 258 2.92 9.16 14.97
C ALA A 258 1.58 9.77 15.42
N LEU A 259 1.60 10.69 16.39
CA LEU A 259 0.42 11.44 16.82
C LEU A 259 -0.09 12.39 15.73
N LYS A 260 0.82 13.10 15.05
CA LYS A 260 0.49 14.05 13.96
C LYS A 260 -0.13 13.37 12.75
N ASN A 261 0.39 12.20 12.39
CA ASN A 261 -0.08 11.44 11.24
C ASN A 261 -1.28 10.53 11.57
N GLY A 262 -1.64 10.41 12.86
CA GLY A 262 -2.76 9.58 13.32
C GLY A 262 -2.47 8.08 13.23
N TYR A 263 -1.21 7.68 13.43
CA TYR A 263 -0.77 6.28 13.54
C TYR A 263 -0.82 5.77 14.98
N THR A 264 -0.93 6.68 15.95
CA THR A 264 -1.18 6.35 17.34
C THR A 264 -2.14 7.36 17.95
N ARG A 265 -2.67 7.01 19.13
CA ARG A 265 -3.60 7.82 19.89
C ARG A 265 -3.25 7.78 21.36
N MET A 266 -3.51 8.90 22.03
CA MET A 266 -3.38 9.00 23.47
C MET A 266 -4.59 8.37 24.15
N VAL A 267 -4.37 7.39 25.02
CA VAL A 267 -5.43 6.75 25.80
C VAL A 267 -5.13 6.88 27.28
N LEU A 268 -6.07 7.39 28.05
CA LEU A 268 -5.93 7.53 29.50
C LEU A 268 -6.22 6.18 30.17
N ILE A 269 -5.32 5.72 31.03
CA ILE A 269 -5.42 4.48 31.80
C ILE A 269 -5.25 4.75 33.29
N ASN A 270 -5.87 3.90 34.12
CA ASN A 270 -5.61 3.90 35.55
C ASN A 270 -4.20 3.33 35.79
N ALA A 271 -3.35 4.12 36.42
CA ALA A 271 -1.97 3.75 36.69
C ALA A 271 -1.83 2.89 37.96
N ASN A 272 -2.77 2.97 38.91
CA ASN A 272 -2.72 2.19 40.14
C ASN A 272 -3.35 0.81 39.94
N GLY A 273 -2.58 -0.12 39.38
CA GLY A 273 -2.99 -1.51 39.23
C GLY A 273 -2.41 -2.18 37.99
N VAL A 274 -3.19 -3.13 37.47
CA VAL A 274 -2.83 -3.93 36.30
C VAL A 274 -3.69 -3.52 35.13
N THR A 275 -3.08 -3.20 33.99
CA THR A 275 -3.79 -2.90 32.75
C THR A 275 -3.38 -3.89 31.66
N ALA A 276 -4.32 -4.70 31.19
CA ALA A 276 -4.12 -5.54 30.02
C ALA A 276 -4.50 -4.77 28.74
N ILE A 277 -3.63 -4.83 27.74
CA ILE A 277 -3.77 -4.17 26.45
C ILE A 277 -3.62 -5.23 25.37
N ASN A 278 -4.75 -5.56 24.73
CA ASN A 278 -4.74 -6.39 23.54
C ASN A 278 -4.51 -5.51 22.31
N LEU A 279 -3.57 -5.93 21.48
CA LEU A 279 -3.09 -5.18 20.32
C LEU A 279 -3.60 -5.83 19.04
N GLY A 280 -4.38 -5.09 18.25
CA GLY A 280 -4.64 -5.39 16.84
C GLY A 280 -3.56 -4.78 15.95
N LEU A 281 -3.06 -5.54 14.97
CA LEU A 281 -2.00 -5.13 14.05
C LEU A 281 -2.58 -4.69 12.71
N ASP A 282 -2.62 -3.38 12.46
CA ASP A 282 -2.88 -2.83 11.14
C ASP A 282 -1.60 -2.15 10.62
N TYR A 283 -1.29 -2.34 9.35
CA TYR A 283 -0.17 -1.68 8.68
C TYR A 283 -0.71 -0.79 7.57
N ARG A 284 -0.40 0.51 7.63
CA ARG A 284 -1.00 1.52 6.76
C ARG A 284 0.02 2.05 5.77
N GLU A 285 -0.23 1.83 4.49
CA GLU A 285 0.54 2.40 3.39
C GLU A 285 -0.31 3.42 2.64
N ALA A 286 -0.13 4.70 2.95
CA ALA A 286 -0.77 5.80 2.23
C ALA A 286 0.19 6.43 1.22
N ARG A 287 -0.32 6.81 0.04
CA ARG A 287 0.52 7.39 -1.01
C ARG A 287 1.11 8.73 -0.54
N GLY A 288 2.44 8.85 -0.59
CA GLY A 288 3.16 10.05 -0.17
C GLY A 288 3.33 10.20 1.35
N ARG A 289 3.01 9.17 2.14
CA ARG A 289 3.30 9.11 3.57
C ARG A 289 4.26 7.95 3.87
N THR A 290 5.01 8.09 4.96
CA THR A 290 5.78 6.98 5.52
C THR A 290 4.81 5.90 5.98
N PRO A 291 5.00 4.65 5.55
CA PRO A 291 4.15 3.55 6.01
C PRO A 291 4.48 3.26 7.48
N ALA A 292 3.46 2.94 8.26
CA ALA A 292 3.60 2.71 9.69
C ALA A 292 2.50 1.78 10.22
N TYR A 293 2.77 1.16 11.36
CA TYR A 293 1.75 0.39 12.08
C TYR A 293 0.79 1.30 12.84
N ASP A 294 -0.48 0.92 12.77
CA ASP A 294 -1.59 1.47 13.54
C ASP A 294 -2.11 0.35 14.45
N TYR A 295 -2.12 0.61 15.76
CA TYR A 295 -2.46 -0.39 16.75
C TYR A 295 -3.87 -0.19 17.27
N GLN A 296 -4.76 -1.15 16.98
CA GLN A 296 -6.08 -1.17 17.57
C GLN A 296 -6.00 -1.68 19.01
N LEU A 297 -6.16 -0.77 19.97
CA LEU A 297 -6.05 -1.08 21.39
C LEU A 297 -7.40 -1.49 22.00
N THR A 298 -7.44 -2.65 22.65
CA THR A 298 -8.51 -3.03 23.58
C THR A 298 -7.94 -3.09 25.00
N ILE A 299 -8.46 -2.25 25.90
CA ILE A 299 -7.87 -2.03 27.23
C ILE A 299 -8.78 -2.62 28.31
N SER A 300 -8.20 -3.35 29.25
CA SER A 300 -8.88 -3.96 30.40
C SER A 300 -8.11 -3.65 31.68
N PRO A 301 -8.54 -2.63 32.45
CA PRO A 301 -7.89 -2.26 33.70
C PRO A 301 -8.45 -3.04 34.90
N ILE A 302 -7.58 -3.43 35.81
CA ILE A 302 -7.87 -3.98 37.13
C ILE A 302 -7.21 -3.04 38.16
N PRO A 303 -7.98 -2.11 38.76
CA PRO A 303 -7.43 -1.14 39.70
C PRO A 303 -7.05 -1.82 41.02
N SER A 304 -6.04 -1.27 41.68
CA SER A 304 -5.73 -1.57 43.08
C SER A 304 -6.60 -0.72 44.01
N ASN A 305 -6.96 -1.31 45.15
CA ASN A 305 -7.70 -0.61 46.22
C ASN A 305 -6.77 0.11 47.20
N THR A 306 -5.47 -0.17 47.16
CA THR A 306 -4.47 0.45 48.02
C THR A 306 -3.62 1.43 47.23
N LEU A 307 -3.20 2.52 47.88
CA LEU A 307 -2.40 3.60 47.29
C LEU A 307 -1.20 3.89 48.20
N GLU A 308 -0.13 3.13 48.02
CA GLU A 308 1.07 3.17 48.90
C GLU A 308 2.03 4.33 48.60
N CYS A 309 1.84 5.00 47.46
CA CYS A 309 2.72 6.07 46.97
C CYS A 309 2.18 7.48 47.14
N ASP A 310 1.11 7.64 47.92
CA ASP A 310 0.57 8.95 48.21
C ASP A 310 1.57 9.74 49.08
N VAL A 311 2.27 10.68 48.46
CA VAL A 311 3.28 11.49 49.14
C VAL A 311 2.67 12.45 50.16
N SER A 312 1.36 12.67 50.10
CA SER A 312 0.62 13.55 50.99
C SER A 312 -0.01 12.82 52.19
N ALA A 313 0.11 11.48 52.27
CA ALA A 313 -0.42 10.70 53.37
C ALA A 313 0.31 11.00 54.70
N PRO A 314 -0.38 10.93 55.86
CA PRO A 314 0.27 11.08 57.17
C PRO A 314 1.28 9.94 57.40
N GLY A 315 2.57 10.24 57.28
CA GLY A 315 3.67 9.26 57.29
C GLY A 315 4.50 9.21 56.00
N GLY A 316 4.07 9.93 54.96
CA GLY A 316 4.69 9.93 53.64
C GLY A 316 4.41 8.65 52.85
N ALA A 317 4.92 8.59 51.62
CA ALA A 317 4.83 7.39 50.80
C ALA A 317 5.68 6.25 51.38
N SER A 318 5.09 5.07 51.54
CA SER A 318 5.82 3.86 51.99
C SER A 318 6.64 3.21 50.87
N GLY A 319 6.39 3.61 49.61
CA GLY A 319 7.10 3.14 48.43
C GLY A 319 6.67 3.88 47.16
N SER A 320 7.19 3.46 46.01
CA SER A 320 6.70 3.93 44.70
C SER A 320 5.49 3.10 44.28
N CYS A 321 4.49 3.73 43.66
CA CYS A 321 3.42 3.00 43.01
C CYS A 321 3.95 2.43 41.70
N PHE A 322 3.27 1.42 41.20
CA PHE A 322 3.59 0.82 39.93
C PHE A 322 2.34 0.65 39.08
N LEU A 323 2.55 0.81 37.78
CA LEU A 323 1.63 0.43 36.74
C LEU A 323 2.17 -0.84 36.10
N SER A 324 1.40 -1.92 36.13
CA SER A 324 1.73 -3.17 35.45
C SER A 324 0.93 -3.25 34.15
N LEU A 325 1.63 -3.30 33.01
CA LEU A 325 1.07 -3.44 31.68
C LEU A 325 1.26 -4.86 31.17
N PHE A 326 0.18 -5.46 30.67
CA PHE A 326 0.22 -6.73 29.96
C PHE A 326 -0.14 -6.47 28.51
N LEU A 327 0.85 -6.41 27.63
CA LEU A 327 0.65 -6.24 26.20
C LEU A 327 0.59 -7.61 25.54
N GLN A 328 -0.48 -7.89 24.82
CA GLN A 328 -0.70 -9.18 24.16
C GLN A 328 -1.16 -9.00 22.72
N PHE A 329 -0.60 -9.83 21.83
CA PHE A 329 -1.13 -10.01 20.49
C PHE A 329 -2.05 -11.24 20.47
N PRO A 330 -3.33 -11.10 20.04
CA PRO A 330 -4.18 -12.24 19.81
C PRO A 330 -3.67 -13.08 18.62
N SER A 331 -3.16 -12.41 17.60
CA SER A 331 -2.49 -12.99 16.44
C SER A 331 -1.42 -12.03 15.93
N PHE A 332 -0.38 -12.58 15.34
CA PHE A 332 0.67 -11.84 14.61
C PHE A 332 0.33 -11.63 13.13
N GLU A 333 -0.87 -12.05 12.70
CA GLU A 333 -1.44 -11.67 11.42
C GLU A 333 -1.73 -10.16 11.41
N ARG A 334 -1.04 -9.43 10.54
CA ARG A 334 -1.31 -8.01 10.27
C ARG A 334 -2.28 -7.85 9.12
N GLN A 335 -3.13 -6.84 9.19
CA GLN A 335 -3.91 -6.35 8.05
C GLN A 335 -3.17 -5.18 7.39
N VAL A 336 -2.73 -5.34 6.16
CA VAL A 336 -2.10 -4.28 5.36
C VAL A 336 -3.17 -3.50 4.62
N SER A 337 -3.37 -2.24 4.98
CA SER A 337 -4.22 -1.30 4.27
C SER A 337 -3.36 -0.43 3.35
N ARG A 338 -3.35 -0.78 2.06
CA ARG A 338 -2.60 -0.03 1.04
C ARG A 338 -3.55 0.84 0.22
N GLN A 339 -3.26 2.14 0.14
CA GLN A 339 -3.90 3.03 -0.83
C GLN A 339 -3.23 2.85 -2.20
N ASP A 340 -3.98 2.34 -3.16
CA ASP A 340 -3.53 2.18 -4.55
C ASP A 340 -4.57 2.77 -5.51
N ILE A 341 -4.28 2.73 -6.80
CA ILE A 341 -5.24 3.05 -7.86
C ILE A 341 -6.01 1.81 -8.29
N ALA A 342 -7.29 1.96 -8.63
CA ALA A 342 -8.16 0.83 -8.98
C ALA A 342 -7.66 0.06 -10.22
N MET A 343 -6.93 0.75 -11.10
CA MET A 343 -6.40 0.18 -12.33
C MET A 343 -4.97 0.64 -12.58
N LYS A 344 -4.03 -0.29 -12.76
CA LYS A 344 -2.66 0.02 -13.19
C LYS A 344 -2.59 0.05 -14.72
N TRP A 345 -1.55 0.68 -15.26
CA TRP A 345 -1.33 0.65 -16.72
C TRP A 345 -1.13 -0.76 -17.26
N GLN A 346 -0.55 -1.65 -16.45
CA GLN A 346 -0.41 -3.06 -16.79
C GLN A 346 -1.78 -3.73 -16.99
N ASP A 347 -2.76 -3.40 -16.15
CA ASP A 347 -4.14 -3.91 -16.27
C ASP A 347 -4.85 -3.31 -17.49
N ALA A 348 -4.61 -2.03 -17.79
CA ALA A 348 -5.17 -1.40 -18.99
C ALA A 348 -4.59 -2.00 -20.27
N ALA A 349 -3.28 -2.28 -20.30
CA ALA A 349 -2.62 -2.92 -21.43
C ALA A 349 -3.08 -4.37 -21.62
N SER A 350 -3.25 -5.13 -20.53
CA SER A 350 -3.76 -6.50 -20.61
C SER A 350 -5.19 -6.54 -21.14
N LEU A 351 -6.08 -5.66 -20.66
CA LEU A 351 -7.45 -5.53 -21.16
C LEU A 351 -7.50 -5.07 -22.61
N ALA A 352 -6.65 -4.12 -23.01
CA ALA A 352 -6.52 -3.70 -24.41
C ALA A 352 -6.14 -4.87 -25.32
N GLY A 353 -5.17 -5.70 -24.88
CA GLY A 353 -4.77 -6.92 -25.56
C GLY A 353 -5.91 -7.93 -25.68
N SER A 354 -6.68 -8.15 -24.62
CA SER A 354 -7.86 -9.02 -24.63
C SER A 354 -8.93 -8.55 -25.61
N TRP A 355 -9.23 -7.26 -25.67
CA TRP A 355 -10.19 -6.69 -26.63
C TRP A 355 -9.71 -6.83 -28.07
N PHE A 356 -8.43 -6.59 -28.33
CA PHE A 356 -7.85 -6.78 -29.65
C PHE A 356 -7.95 -8.23 -30.12
N ALA A 357 -7.60 -9.18 -29.25
CA ALA A 357 -7.71 -10.61 -29.54
C ALA A 357 -9.17 -11.03 -29.82
N LEU A 358 -10.13 -10.49 -29.04
CA LEU A 358 -11.55 -10.73 -29.24
C LEU A 358 -12.02 -10.26 -30.62
N PHE A 359 -11.67 -9.04 -31.02
CA PHE A 359 -12.06 -8.51 -32.33
C PHE A 359 -11.42 -9.27 -33.49
N GLN A 360 -10.17 -9.70 -33.33
CA GLN A 360 -9.50 -10.54 -34.31
C GLN A 360 -10.22 -11.89 -34.49
N LEU A 361 -10.59 -12.56 -33.39
CA LEU A 361 -11.36 -13.80 -33.42
C LEU A 361 -12.74 -13.62 -34.04
N ALA A 362 -13.45 -12.55 -33.67
CA ALA A 362 -14.76 -12.23 -34.24
C ALA A 362 -14.67 -11.98 -35.74
N GLY A 363 -13.63 -11.29 -36.21
CA GLY A 363 -13.36 -11.09 -37.64
C GLY A 363 -13.13 -12.40 -38.39
N TRP A 364 -12.41 -13.35 -37.79
CA TRP A 364 -12.20 -14.68 -38.40
C TRP A 364 -13.49 -15.50 -38.51
N ILE A 365 -14.34 -15.46 -37.48
CA ILE A 365 -15.64 -16.13 -37.48
C ILE A 365 -16.55 -15.50 -38.55
N ALA A 366 -16.70 -14.18 -38.54
CA ALA A 366 -17.62 -13.45 -39.41
C ALA A 366 -17.28 -13.55 -40.90
N SER A 367 -16.02 -13.79 -41.23
CA SER A 367 -15.54 -13.90 -42.62
C SER A 367 -15.54 -15.30 -43.21
N GLY A 368 -15.98 -16.30 -42.44
CA GLY A 368 -15.94 -17.70 -42.85
C GLY A 368 -14.53 -18.31 -42.85
N SER A 369 -13.49 -17.55 -42.50
CA SER A 369 -12.10 -18.04 -42.49
C SER A 369 -11.80 -19.02 -41.36
N ALA A 370 -12.66 -19.06 -40.32
CA ALA A 370 -12.64 -20.12 -39.30
C ALA A 370 -13.24 -21.46 -39.78
N TRP A 371 -13.97 -21.47 -40.90
CA TRP A 371 -14.80 -22.60 -41.36
C TRP A 371 -14.37 -23.17 -42.72
N HIS A 372 -13.37 -22.57 -43.37
CA HIS A 372 -12.80 -23.07 -44.62
C HIS A 372 -11.50 -23.83 -44.37
N THR A 373 -11.62 -25.16 -44.26
CA THR A 373 -10.52 -26.12 -44.51
C THR A 373 -10.51 -26.55 -45.96
#